data_AF-A0A940QJB9-F1
#
_entry.id   AF-A0A940QJB9-F1
#
_cell.length_a   1.000
_cell.length_b   1.000
_cell.length_c   1.000
_cell.angle_alpha   90.00
_cell.angle_beta   90.00
_cell.angle_gamma   90.00
#
_symmetry.space_group_name_H-M   'P 1'
#
loop_
_entity.id
_entity.type
_entity.pdbx_description
1 polymer ?
#
loop_
_entity_poly.entity_id
_entity_poly.type
_entity_poly.pdbx_seq_one_letter_code
_entity_poly.pdbx_strand_id
1 'polypeptide(L)'
;MTPPNPRRTKGTQPPEPGAISDRLRARIRAAGRRFHANDSIAEFIEGEVELAELETEVATRMQHVLEALVIDTESDHNTTGTARRVARMFLHEVFKGRYHPMPRVTEFPN
;
A
#
# COMPACT_ATOMS: atom_id res chain seq x y z
N MET A 1 -25.05 -27.11 -27.87
CA MET A 1 -24.90 -27.30 -26.41
C MET A 1 -23.48 -26.89 -26.07
N THR A 2 -23.27 -25.60 -25.82
CA THR A 2 -21.94 -25.01 -25.60
C THR A 2 -21.58 -25.18 -24.12
N PRO A 3 -20.38 -25.66 -23.76
CA PRO A 3 -20.02 -25.79 -22.35
C PRO A 3 -19.85 -24.39 -21.72
N PRO A 4 -20.30 -24.16 -20.47
CA PRO A 4 -20.06 -22.90 -19.80
C PRO A 4 -18.60 -22.79 -19.37
N ASN A 5 -17.97 -21.69 -19.79
CA ASN A 5 -16.64 -21.26 -19.38
C ASN A 5 -16.62 -20.94 -17.87
N PRO A 6 -15.79 -21.59 -17.03
CA PRO A 6 -15.65 -21.20 -15.65
C PRO A 6 -14.77 -19.95 -15.58
N ARG A 7 -15.39 -18.77 -15.72
CA ARG A 7 -14.78 -17.50 -15.31
C ARG A 7 -14.59 -17.56 -13.80
N ARG A 8 -13.45 -18.12 -13.40
CA ARG A 8 -12.95 -18.10 -12.05
C ARG A 8 -12.45 -16.68 -11.78
N THR A 9 -13.36 -15.81 -11.37
CA THR A 9 -12.98 -14.58 -10.68
C THR A 9 -12.36 -15.00 -9.35
N LYS A 10 -11.05 -15.29 -9.34
CA LYS A 10 -10.26 -15.19 -8.11
C LYS A 10 -10.09 -13.70 -7.80
N GLY A 11 -11.21 -13.08 -7.41
CA GLY A 11 -11.17 -11.81 -6.71
C GLY A 11 -10.38 -12.04 -5.42
N THR A 12 -9.40 -11.18 -5.20
CA THR A 12 -8.83 -10.78 -3.91
C THR A 12 -9.12 -11.76 -2.78
N GLN A 13 -8.12 -12.58 -2.45
CA GLN A 13 -8.10 -13.35 -1.21
C GLN A 13 -8.58 -12.46 -0.06
N PRO A 14 -9.57 -12.89 0.76
CA PRO A 14 -10.08 -12.06 1.83
C PRO A 14 -8.90 -11.61 2.69
N PRO A 15 -8.85 -10.32 3.07
CA PRO A 15 -7.78 -9.85 3.91
C PRO A 15 -7.78 -10.64 5.21
N GLU A 16 -6.60 -11.12 5.60
CA GLU A 16 -6.37 -11.71 6.92
C GLU A 16 -6.95 -10.75 7.99
N PRO A 17 -7.64 -11.26 9.02
CA PRO A 17 -8.37 -10.44 10.01
C PRO A 17 -7.53 -9.41 10.82
N GLY A 18 -6.27 -9.14 10.45
CA GLY A 18 -5.37 -8.19 11.10
C GLY A 18 -4.58 -7.26 10.16
N ALA A 19 -4.76 -7.31 8.83
CA ALA A 19 -3.98 -6.48 7.91
C ALA A 19 -4.20 -4.98 8.17
N ILE A 20 -3.11 -4.21 8.21
CA ILE A 20 -3.14 -2.76 8.51
C ILE A 20 -3.92 -1.99 7.44
N SER A 21 -3.83 -2.40 6.16
CA SER A 21 -4.60 -1.74 5.11
C SER A 21 -6.13 -1.86 5.29
N ASP A 22 -6.61 -2.94 5.90
CA ASP A 22 -8.02 -3.13 6.22
C ASP A 22 -8.44 -2.37 7.47
N ARG A 23 -7.58 -2.32 8.49
CA ARG A 23 -7.79 -1.48 9.67
C ARG A 23 -7.90 0.00 9.27
N LEU A 24 -6.99 0.50 8.44
CA LEU A 24 -7.06 1.86 7.90
C LEU A 24 -8.33 2.09 7.08
N ARG A 25 -8.71 1.13 6.22
CA ARG A 25 -9.94 1.25 5.42
C ARG A 25 -11.20 1.26 6.30
N ALA A 26 -11.23 0.45 7.37
CA ALA A 26 -12.31 0.43 8.33
C ALA A 26 -12.43 1.76 9.08
N ARG A 27 -11.31 2.32 9.56
CA ARG A 27 -11.26 3.64 10.21
C ARG A 27 -11.80 4.75 9.30
N ILE A 28 -11.32 4.80 8.06
CA ILE A 28 -11.75 5.82 7.09
C ILE A 28 -13.25 5.72 6.80
N ARG A 29 -13.76 4.49 6.61
CA ARG A 29 -15.20 4.23 6.38
C ARG A 29 -16.05 4.60 7.60
N ALA A 30 -15.59 4.27 8.80
CA ALA A 30 -16.28 4.61 10.05
C ALA A 30 -16.35 6.13 10.24
N ALA A 31 -15.34 6.87 9.80
CA ALA A 31 -15.33 8.33 9.79
C ALA A 31 -16.18 8.95 8.65
N GLY A 32 -16.75 8.15 7.74
CA GLY A 32 -17.52 8.64 6.60
C GLY A 32 -16.69 9.43 5.59
N ARG A 33 -15.37 9.20 5.53
CA ARG A 33 -14.45 9.94 4.67
C ARG A 33 -14.14 9.17 3.39
N ARG A 34 -13.86 9.91 2.31
CA ARG A 34 -13.40 9.36 1.04
C ARG A 34 -11.88 9.15 1.07
N PHE A 35 -11.38 8.22 0.26
CA PHE A 35 -9.95 7.85 0.19
C PHE A 35 -9.47 7.60 -1.24
N HIS A 36 -9.89 8.44 -2.20
CA HIS A 36 -9.38 8.39 -3.56
C HIS A 36 -7.88 8.62 -3.60
N ALA A 37 -7.19 8.29 -4.70
CA ALA A 37 -5.74 8.33 -4.80
C ALA A 37 -5.12 9.69 -4.37
N ASN A 38 -5.82 10.80 -4.63
CA ASN A 38 -5.37 12.16 -4.32
C ASN A 38 -5.77 12.64 -2.91
N ASP A 39 -6.60 11.89 -2.18
CA ASP A 39 -6.95 12.24 -0.80
C ASP A 39 -5.83 11.81 0.15
N SER A 40 -5.51 12.66 1.14
CA SER A 40 -4.63 12.27 2.23
C SER A 40 -5.37 11.37 3.23
N ILE A 41 -4.70 10.34 3.69
CA ILE A 41 -5.16 9.45 4.77
C ILE A 41 -4.25 9.53 6.00
N ALA A 42 -3.32 10.48 6.04
CA ALA A 42 -2.35 10.65 7.12
C ALA A 42 -3.04 10.80 8.50
N GLU A 43 -4.24 11.38 8.54
CA GLU A 43 -5.03 11.52 9.77
C GLU A 43 -5.51 10.18 10.37
N PHE A 44 -5.49 9.10 9.60
CA PHE A 44 -5.95 7.77 10.03
C PHE A 44 -4.83 6.80 10.38
N ILE A 45 -3.58 7.22 10.19
CA ILE A 45 -2.37 6.43 10.45
C ILE A 45 -1.83 6.83 11.81
N GLU A 46 -1.75 5.86 12.73
CA GLU A 46 -1.31 6.09 14.10
C GLU A 46 0.23 6.01 14.18
N GLY A 47 0.87 7.14 13.85
CA GLY A 47 2.31 7.33 13.97
C GLY A 47 3.16 6.45 13.03
N GLU A 48 4.46 6.43 13.28
CA GLU A 48 5.44 5.73 12.43
C GLU A 48 5.31 4.20 12.47
N VAL A 49 4.75 3.65 13.55
CA VAL A 49 4.62 2.20 13.73
C VAL A 49 3.64 1.61 12.71
N GLU A 50 2.45 2.19 12.58
CA GLU A 50 1.47 1.72 11.59
C GLU A 50 1.92 2.02 10.16
N LEU A 51 2.66 3.11 9.94
CA LEU A 51 3.23 3.41 8.63
C LEU A 51 4.29 2.36 8.23
N ALA A 52 5.14 1.94 9.16
CA ALA A 52 6.13 0.88 8.95
C ALA A 52 5.48 -0.50 8.75
N GLU A 53 4.37 -0.77 9.45
CA GLU A 53 3.56 -1.96 9.22
C GLU A 53 2.95 -1.96 7.81
N LEU A 54 2.45 -0.80 7.36
CA LEU A 54 1.92 -0.63 6.00
C LEU A 54 3.03 -0.78 4.95
N GLU A 55 4.23 -0.25 5.19
CA GLU A 55 5.40 -0.46 4.33
C GLU A 55 5.71 -1.95 4.20
N THR A 56 5.63 -2.71 5.30
CA THR A 56 5.87 -4.16 5.30
C THR A 56 4.78 -4.90 4.52
N GLU A 57 3.50 -4.57 4.74
CA GLU A 57 2.39 -5.17 3.98
C GLU A 57 2.51 -4.88 2.48
N VAL A 58 2.84 -3.64 2.10
CA VAL A 58 3.04 -3.26 0.69
C VAL A 58 4.27 -3.96 0.11
N ALA A 59 5.37 -4.11 0.86
CA ALA A 59 6.54 -4.85 0.40
C ALA A 59 6.19 -6.30 0.09
N THR A 60 5.46 -6.99 0.96
CA THR A 60 5.00 -8.37 0.70
C THR A 60 4.11 -8.44 -0.55
N ARG A 61 3.22 -7.46 -0.75
CA ARG A 61 2.40 -7.41 -1.97
C ARG A 61 3.23 -7.13 -3.23
N MET A 62 4.24 -6.27 -3.14
CA MET A 62 5.16 -5.97 -4.26
C MET A 62 6.02 -7.18 -4.62
N GLN A 63 6.41 -7.99 -3.62
CA GLN A 63 7.13 -9.24 -3.84
C GLN A 63 6.32 -10.19 -4.74
N HIS A 64 5.03 -10.39 -4.43
CA HIS A 64 4.13 -11.18 -5.29
C HIS A 64 3.93 -10.58 -6.69
N VAL A 65 3.98 -9.24 -6.84
CA VAL A 65 3.93 -8.60 -8.17
C VAL A 65 5.18 -8.95 -8.98
N LEU A 66 6.37 -8.89 -8.37
CA LEU A 66 7.62 -9.26 -9.05
C LEU A 66 7.60 -10.74 -9.49
N GLU A 67 7.15 -11.64 -8.61
CA GLU A 67 6.97 -13.06 -8.93
C GLU A 67 5.97 -13.26 -10.10
N ALA A 68 4.85 -12.53 -10.09
CA ALA A 68 3.85 -12.59 -11.17
C ALA A 68 4.35 -12.04 -12.51
N LEU A 69 5.36 -11.16 -12.49
CA LEU A 69 6.08 -10.70 -13.68
C LEU A 69 7.11 -11.73 -14.17
N VAL A 70 7.18 -12.91 -13.56
CA VAL A 70 8.15 -13.98 -13.88
C VAL A 70 9.59 -13.48 -13.68
N ILE A 71 9.80 -12.63 -12.68
CA ILE A 71 11.11 -12.17 -12.24
C ILE A 71 11.62 -13.14 -11.17
N ASP A 72 12.83 -13.66 -11.35
CA ASP A 72 13.49 -14.44 -10.32
C ASP A 72 13.84 -13.54 -9.13
N THR A 73 13.14 -13.71 -8.01
CA THR A 73 13.38 -12.94 -6.78
C THR A 73 14.20 -13.70 -5.74
N GLU A 74 14.54 -14.96 -6.01
CA GLU A 74 15.26 -15.83 -5.07
C GLU A 74 16.75 -15.90 -5.41
N SER A 75 17.09 -16.03 -6.70
CA SER A 75 18.47 -16.24 -7.15
C SER A 75 19.11 -14.99 -7.76
N ASP A 76 18.33 -13.97 -8.14
CA ASP A 76 18.86 -12.72 -8.70
C ASP A 76 19.21 -11.72 -7.59
N HIS A 77 20.47 -11.31 -7.55
CA HIS A 77 20.94 -10.31 -6.60
C HIS A 77 20.34 -8.91 -6.85
N ASN A 78 19.90 -8.60 -8.07
CA ASN A 78 19.30 -7.30 -8.41
C ASN A 78 17.90 -7.13 -7.82
N THR A 79 17.18 -8.24 -7.68
CA THR A 79 15.79 -8.27 -7.22
C THR A 79 15.69 -8.42 -5.70
N THR A 80 16.79 -8.83 -5.05
CA THR A 80 16.91 -8.88 -3.59
C THR A 80 16.60 -7.51 -2.95
N GLY A 81 15.54 -7.49 -2.14
CA GLY A 81 15.07 -6.28 -1.44
C GLY A 81 14.38 -5.24 -2.33
N THR A 82 14.18 -5.51 -3.63
CA THR A 82 13.50 -4.58 -4.56
C THR A 82 12.08 -4.29 -4.09
N ALA A 83 11.32 -5.30 -3.66
CA ALA A 83 9.97 -5.13 -3.15
C ALA A 83 9.90 -4.12 -1.98
N ARG A 84 10.85 -4.22 -1.04
CA ARG A 84 10.95 -3.29 0.11
C ARG A 84 11.33 -1.88 -0.33
N ARG A 85 12.30 -1.74 -1.25
CA ARG A 85 12.69 -0.43 -1.80
C ARG A 85 11.53 0.25 -2.51
N VAL A 86 10.78 -0.49 -3.33
CA VAL A 86 9.59 0.01 -4.04
C VAL A 86 8.50 0.43 -3.06
N ALA A 87 8.22 -0.38 -2.03
CA ALA A 87 7.24 -0.03 -0.99
C ALA A 87 7.61 1.27 -0.27
N ARG A 88 8.87 1.40 0.15
CA ARG A 88 9.38 2.63 0.79
C ARG A 88 9.25 3.84 -0.13
N MET A 89 9.71 3.72 -1.37
CA MET A 89 9.62 4.79 -2.37
C MET A 89 8.17 5.22 -2.58
N PHE A 90 7.22 4.28 -2.63
CA PHE A 90 5.81 4.61 -2.81
C PHE A 90 5.23 5.38 -1.63
N LEU A 91 5.47 4.95 -0.40
CA LEU A 91 4.88 5.56 0.79
C LEU A 91 5.54 6.89 1.17
N HIS A 92 6.86 7.00 1.00
CA HIS A 92 7.65 8.13 1.51
C HIS A 92 8.07 9.13 0.44
N GLU A 93 7.98 8.79 -0.84
CA GLU A 93 8.41 9.66 -1.95
C GLU A 93 7.26 9.92 -2.92
N VAL A 94 6.79 8.89 -3.65
CA VAL A 94 5.81 9.06 -4.75
C VAL A 94 4.45 9.51 -4.24
N PHE A 95 3.94 8.86 -3.20
CA PHE A 95 2.64 9.18 -2.58
C PHE A 95 2.81 9.79 -1.19
N LYS A 96 3.93 10.49 -0.94
CA LYS A 96 4.23 11.06 0.38
C LYS A 96 3.07 11.86 0.97
N GLY A 97 2.47 12.75 0.19
CA GLY A 97 1.34 13.59 0.63
C GLY A 97 0.07 12.82 1.01
N ARG A 98 -0.04 11.55 0.59
CA ARG A 98 -1.14 10.67 0.99
C ARG A 98 -0.96 10.13 2.41
N TYR A 99 0.27 9.79 2.80
CA TYR A 99 0.55 9.05 4.03
C TYR A 99 1.14 9.92 5.14
N HIS A 100 1.76 11.05 4.78
CA HIS A 100 2.38 11.99 5.72
C HIS A 100 1.54 13.26 5.88
N PRO A 101 1.50 13.85 7.10
CA PRO A 101 0.85 15.13 7.31
C PRO A 101 1.57 16.23 6.52
N MET A 102 0.82 17.27 6.14
CA MET A 102 1.39 18.43 5.46
C MET A 102 2.41 19.13 6.38
N PRO A 103 3.62 19.44 5.90
CA PRO A 103 4.62 20.14 6.70
C PRO A 103 4.15 21.55 7.08
N ARG A 104 4.63 22.07 8.21
CA ARG A 104 4.32 23.45 8.63
C ARG A 104 4.92 24.44 7.63
N VAL A 105 4.08 25.33 7.11
CA VAL A 105 4.52 26.48 6.32
C VAL A 105 5.08 27.53 7.28
N THR A 106 6.31 27.97 7.03
CA THR A 106 6.93 29.11 7.72
C THR A 106 7.04 30.26 6.74
N GLU A 107 6.32 31.35 7.02
CA GLU A 107 6.43 32.58 6.25
C GLU A 107 7.48 33.48 6.91
N PHE A 108 8.41 34.02 6.12
CA PHE A 108 9.32 35.07 6.56
C PHE A 108 8.73 36.42 6.15
N PRO A 109 8.70 37.42 7.05
CA PRO A 109 8.24 38.76 6.69
C PRO A 109 9.22 39.40 5.68
N ASN A 110 8.68 39.94 4.59
CA ASN A 110 9.42 40.66 3.54
C ASN A 110 9.83 42.06 3.99
#